data_AF-A0A940PVF4-F1
#
_entry.id   AF-A0A940PVF4-F1
#
_cell.length_a   1.000
_cell.length_b   1.000
_cell.length_c   1.000
_cell.angle_alpha   90.00
_cell.angle_beta   90.00
_cell.angle_gamma   90.00
#
_symmetry.space_group_name_H-M   'P 1'
#
loop_
_entity.id
_entity.type
_entity.pdbx_description
1 polymer ?
#
loop_
_entity_poly.entity_id
_entity_poly.type
_entity_poly.pdbx_seq_one_letter_code
_entity_poly.pdbx_strand_id
1 'polypeptide(L)'
;MDNYLPMSGFWFTLALVNAGLAEQKDRSRWSWFLISLLVGPLATLMIVAWDRPDPDRERLVLNLPWTRLDRKEADSQSRTE
;
A
#
# COMPACT_ATOMS: atom_id res chain seq x y z
N MET A 1 -19.22 -30.04 29.78
CA MET A 1 -19.08 -30.30 28.35
C MET A 1 -18.31 -29.13 27.78
N ASP A 2 -17.12 -29.38 27.27
CA ASP A 2 -16.21 -28.33 26.90
C ASP A 2 -16.74 -27.59 25.67
N ASN A 3 -17.09 -26.32 25.87
CA ASN A 3 -17.57 -25.41 24.85
C ASN A 3 -16.40 -24.92 24.00
N TYR A 4 -15.82 -25.80 23.20
CA TYR A 4 -14.88 -25.40 22.17
C TYR A 4 -15.70 -24.77 21.05
N LEU A 5 -15.68 -23.44 20.97
CA LEU A 5 -15.96 -22.76 19.71
C LEU A 5 -15.03 -23.44 18.68
N PRO A 6 -15.57 -24.08 17.64
CA PRO A 6 -14.74 -24.77 16.68
C PRO A 6 -13.80 -23.73 16.10
N MET A 7 -12.49 -23.97 16.20
CA MET A 7 -11.44 -23.05 15.71
C MET A 7 -11.70 -22.60 14.26
N SER A 8 -12.38 -23.42 13.47
CA SER A 8 -12.84 -23.12 12.12
C SER A 8 -13.90 -22.00 12.05
N GLY A 9 -14.86 -21.94 12.97
CA GLY A 9 -15.88 -20.90 13.01
C GLY A 9 -15.30 -19.53 13.36
N PHE A 10 -14.39 -19.50 14.32
CA PHE A 10 -13.68 -18.27 14.70
C PHE A 10 -12.84 -17.72 13.53
N TRP A 11 -12.14 -18.60 12.82
CA TRP A 11 -11.32 -18.22 11.66
C TRP A 11 -12.16 -17.70 10.48
N PHE A 12 -13.32 -18.32 10.22
CA PHE A 12 -14.25 -17.89 9.18
C PHE A 12 -14.83 -16.49 9.49
N THR A 13 -15.23 -16.24 10.74
CA THR A 13 -15.72 -14.93 11.17
C THR A 13 -14.64 -13.85 11.02
N LEU A 14 -13.39 -14.14 11.40
CA LEU A 14 -12.26 -13.23 11.20
C LEU A 14 -12.02 -12.90 9.72
N ALA A 15 -12.05 -13.91 8.84
CA ALA A 15 -11.91 -13.70 7.40
C ALA A 15 -13.04 -12.82 6.83
N LEU A 16 -14.27 -13.00 7.32
CA LEU A 16 -15.43 -12.21 6.90
C LEU A 16 -15.34 -10.74 7.37
N VAL A 17 -14.88 -10.51 8.60
CA VAL A 17 -14.64 -9.17 9.15
C VAL A 17 -13.53 -8.44 8.38
N ASN A 18 -12.41 -9.13 8.09
CA ASN A 18 -11.32 -8.57 7.29
C ASN A 18 -11.76 -8.22 5.86
N ALA A 19 -12.65 -9.03 5.28
CA ALA A 19 -13.23 -8.75 3.98
C ALA A 19 -14.13 -7.50 4.00
N GLY A 20 -14.98 -7.34 5.03
CA GLY A 20 -15.83 -6.15 5.18
C GLY A 20 -15.04 -4.85 5.40
N LEU A 21 -13.94 -4.90 6.14
CA LEU A 21 -13.02 -3.76 6.31
C LEU A 21 -12.33 -3.35 5.01
N ALA A 22 -12.04 -4.30 4.11
CA ALA A 22 -11.49 -4.01 2.80
C ALA A 22 -12.52 -3.35 1.86
N GLU A 23 -13.80 -3.76 1.94
CA GLU A 23 -14.90 -3.18 1.16
C GLU A 23 -15.14 -1.70 1.52
N GLN A 24 -15.03 -1.36 2.81
CA GLN A 24 -15.13 0.04 3.27
C GLN A 24 -13.99 0.95 2.77
N LYS A 25 -12.92 0.38 2.18
CA LYS A 25 -11.77 1.10 1.62
C LYS A 25 -11.70 1.05 0.10
N ASP A 26 -12.82 0.75 -0.59
CA ASP A 26 -12.88 0.62 -2.05
C ASP A 26 -11.96 -0.50 -2.61
N ARG A 27 -11.72 -1.55 -1.81
CA ARG A 27 -10.93 -2.72 -2.23
C ARG A 27 -11.83 -3.94 -2.37
N SER A 28 -11.47 -4.82 -3.31
CA SER A 28 -12.20 -6.06 -3.62
C SER A 28 -12.38 -6.96 -2.38
N ARG A 29 -13.61 -7.00 -1.84
CA ARG A 29 -13.99 -7.84 -0.70
C ARG A 29 -13.69 -9.32 -0.93
N TRP A 30 -13.89 -9.80 -2.16
CA TRP A 30 -13.70 -11.20 -2.54
C TRP A 30 -12.23 -11.60 -2.57
N SER A 31 -11.35 -10.72 -3.08
CA SER A 31 -9.91 -10.96 -3.08
C SER A 31 -9.36 -11.01 -1.65
N TRP A 32 -9.79 -10.09 -0.77
CA TRP A 32 -9.33 -10.03 0.62
C TRP A 32 -9.89 -11.15 1.52
N PHE A 33 -11.10 -11.64 1.22
CA PHE A 33 -11.65 -12.84 1.84
C PHE A 33 -10.83 -14.08 1.50
N LEU A 34 -10.54 -14.33 0.20
CA LEU A 34 -9.73 -15.48 -0.23
C LEU A 34 -8.30 -15.41 0.31
N ILE A 35 -7.70 -14.22 0.35
CA ILE A 35 -6.36 -14.02 0.94
C ILE A 35 -6.36 -14.38 2.44
N SER A 36 -7.35 -13.88 3.19
CA SER A 36 -7.49 -14.19 4.63
C SER A 36 -7.75 -15.68 4.89
N LEU A 37 -8.42 -16.35 3.95
CA LEU A 37 -8.75 -17.77 4.00
C LEU A 37 -7.56 -18.68 3.63
N LEU A 38 -6.67 -18.26 2.73
CA LEU A 38 -5.53 -19.07 2.23
C LEU A 38 -4.20 -18.83 2.95
N VAL A 39 -3.90 -17.61 3.40
CA VAL A 39 -2.55 -17.24 3.90
C VAL A 39 -2.56 -16.86 5.38
N GLY A 40 -3.73 -16.68 5.98
CA GLY A 40 -3.85 -16.06 7.31
C GLY A 40 -3.38 -14.59 7.30
N PRO A 41 -3.18 -13.97 8.47
CA PRO A 41 -2.83 -12.54 8.62
C PRO A 41 -1.49 -12.10 7.98
N LEU A 42 -0.65 -13.04 7.53
CA LEU A 42 0.69 -12.75 6.97
C LEU A 42 0.64 -12.12 5.58
N ALA A 43 -0.35 -12.43 4.74
CA ALA A 43 -0.45 -11.83 3.41
C ALA A 43 -0.70 -10.31 3.47
N THR A 44 -1.41 -9.86 4.49
CA THR A 44 -1.70 -8.44 4.74
C THR A 44 -0.44 -7.69 5.17
N LEU A 45 0.42 -8.31 5.99
CA LEU A 45 1.72 -7.72 6.39
C LEU A 45 2.65 -7.53 5.19
N MET A 46 2.69 -8.49 4.27
CA MET A 46 3.56 -8.43 3.10
C MET A 46 3.09 -7.39 2.07
N ILE A 47 1.75 -7.18 1.95
CA ILE A 47 1.16 -6.13 1.11
C ILE A 47 1.32 -4.73 1.72
N VAL A 48 1.22 -4.59 3.05
CA VAL A 48 1.37 -3.29 3.74
C VAL A 48 2.82 -2.85 3.84
N ALA A 49 3.77 -3.77 4.00
CA ALA A 49 5.20 -3.44 4.10
C ALA A 49 5.84 -3.04 2.76
N TRP A 50 5.21 -3.38 1.64
CA TRP A 50 5.73 -3.08 0.31
C TRP A 50 5.18 -1.74 -0.20
N ASP A 51 5.95 -0.67 -0.04
CA ASP A 51 5.62 0.62 -0.60
C ASP A 51 5.69 0.60 -2.14
N ARG A 52 4.78 1.31 -2.80
CA ARG A 52 4.82 1.39 -4.27
C ARG A 52 5.95 2.34 -4.67
N PRO A 53 6.91 1.92 -5.51
CA PRO A 53 7.76 2.90 -6.17
C PRO A 53 6.85 3.77 -7.03
N ASP A 54 6.73 5.05 -6.66
CA ASP A 54 5.95 6.04 -7.40
C ASP A 54 6.86 6.69 -8.45
N PRO A 55 6.84 6.23 -9.72
CA PRO A 55 7.65 6.81 -10.79
C PRO A 55 7.23 8.25 -11.13
N ASP A 56 6.03 8.67 -10.75
CA ASP A 56 5.52 10.02 -11.04
C ASP A 56 6.02 11.03 -10.01
N ARG A 57 6.36 10.60 -8.79
CA ARG A 57 6.96 11.47 -7.75
C ARG A 57 8.28 12.08 -8.21
N GLU A 58 9.15 11.30 -8.86
CA GLU A 58 10.40 11.81 -9.42
C GLU A 58 10.15 12.80 -10.55
N ARG A 59 9.18 12.51 -11.43
CA ARG A 59 8.80 13.40 -12.54
C ARG A 59 8.23 14.72 -12.04
N LEU A 60 7.41 14.69 -10.99
CA LEU A 60 6.85 15.88 -10.35
C LEU A 60 7.96 16.72 -9.74
N VAL A 61 8.85 16.11 -8.96
CA VAL A 61 9.99 16.79 -8.33
C VAL A 61 10.91 17.43 -9.37
N LEU A 62 11.20 16.73 -10.47
CA LEU A 62 12.02 17.24 -11.57
C LEU A 62 11.36 18.37 -12.37
N ASN A 63 10.04 18.50 -12.32
CA ASN A 63 9.29 19.54 -13.04
C ASN A 63 8.86 20.72 -12.15
N LEU A 64 9.22 20.69 -10.85
CA LEU A 64 8.93 21.78 -9.93
C LEU A 64 9.57 23.11 -10.42
N PRO A 65 8.91 24.26 -10.22
CA PRO A 65 9.46 25.55 -10.63
C PRO A 65 10.84 25.81 -10.01
N TRP A 66 11.00 25.51 -8.72
CA TRP A 66 12.24 25.75 -7.99
C TRP A 66 13.40 24.83 -8.40
N THR A 67 13.15 23.58 -8.82
CA THR A 67 14.24 22.71 -9.35
C THR A 67 14.74 23.17 -10.72
N ARG A 68 13.92 23.93 -11.47
CA ARG A 68 14.33 24.61 -12.71
C ARG A 68 15.16 25.86 -12.45
N LEU A 69 14.96 26.53 -11.31
CA LEU A 69 15.76 27.71 -10.94
C LEU A 69 17.19 27.29 -10.64
N ASP A 70 17.38 26.24 -9.84
CA ASP A 70 18.71 25.73 -9.49
C ASP A 70 19.52 25.32 -10.73
N ARG A 71 18.85 24.67 -11.70
CA ARG A 71 19.48 24.29 -12.97
C ARG A 71 19.88 25.51 -13.79
N LYS A 72 19.00 26.51 -13.90
CA LYS A 72 19.32 27.73 -14.64
C LYS A 72 20.42 28.55 -13.96
N GLU A 73 20.45 28.56 -12.64
CA GLU A 73 21.49 29.27 -11.87
C GLU A 73 22.86 28.60 -12.04
N ALA A 74 22.92 27.27 -11.96
CA ALA A 74 24.14 26.50 -12.20
C ALA A 74 24.67 26.66 -13.65
N ASP A 75 23.77 26.66 -14.62
CA ASP A 75 24.11 26.90 -16.04
C ASP A 75 24.58 28.35 -16.28
N SER A 76 24.16 29.30 -15.45
CA SER A 76 24.54 30.70 -15.56
C SER A 76 25.90 30.97 -14.94
N GLN A 77 26.20 30.37 -13.79
CA GLN A 77 27.49 30.52 -13.09
C GLN A 77 28.64 29.91 -13.90
N SER A 78 28.43 28.75 -14.52
CA SER A 78 29.44 28.10 -15.36
C SER A 78 29.75 28.84 -16.67
N ARG A 79 28.90 29.79 -17.08
CA ARG A 79 29.09 30.59 -18.30
C ARG A 79 29.83 31.91 -18.02
N THR A 80 29.97 32.27 -16.75
CA THR A 80 30.65 33.50 -16.29
C THR A 80 32.07 33.26 -15.77
N GLU A 81 32.49 32.02 -15.63
CA GLU A 81 33.88 31.60 -15.34
C GLU A 81 34.65 31.28 -16.63
#